data_AF-A0A962SNE3-F1
#
_entry.id   AF-A0A962SNE3-F1
#
_cell.length_a   1.000
_cell.length_b   1.000
_cell.length_c   1.000
_cell.angle_alpha   90.00
_cell.angle_beta   90.00
_cell.angle_gamma   90.00
#
_symmetry.space_group_name_H-M   'P 1'
#
loop_
_entity.id
_entity.type
_entity.pdbx_description
1 polymer ?
#
loop_
_entity_poly.entity_id
_entity_poly.type
_entity_poly.pdbx_seq_one_letter_code
_entity_poly.pdbx_strand_id
1 'polypeptide(L)' 'NLDTANIALGLIRSLTDALLIGPLLSGLRKPAHIVIPSVTSRGIFNMTAFTVAEIHRRKEHKDG' A
#
# COMPACT_ATOMS: atom_id res chain seq x y z
N ASN A 1 -12.70 4.01 -13.91
CA ASN A 1 -12.01 5.26 -14.26
C ASN A 1 -11.05 5.62 -13.13
N LEU A 2 -9.78 5.92 -13.42
CA LEU A 2 -8.75 6.24 -12.43
C LEU A 2 -9.01 7.59 -11.75
N ASP A 3 -9.49 8.57 -12.49
CA ASP A 3 -9.73 9.93 -11.97
C ASP A 3 -10.81 9.93 -10.89
N THR A 4 -11.91 9.20 -11.13
CA THR A 4 -12.97 9.02 -10.13
C THR A 4 -12.45 8.37 -8.86
N ALA A 5 -11.58 7.36 -8.98
CA ALA A 5 -10.97 6.70 -7.82
C ALA A 5 -10.05 7.66 -7.04
N ASN A 6 -9.28 8.48 -7.74
CA ASN A 6 -8.39 9.45 -7.11
C ASN A 6 -9.17 10.55 -6.38
N ILE A 7 -10.28 11.02 -6.96
CA ILE A 7 -11.21 11.96 -6.31
C ILE A 7 -11.81 11.33 -5.06
N ALA A 8 -12.35 10.10 -5.16
CA ALA A 8 -12.93 9.40 -4.01
C ALA A 8 -11.91 9.22 -2.86
N LEU A 9 -10.66 8.87 -3.20
CA LEU A 9 -9.57 8.77 -2.22
C LEU A 9 -9.27 10.11 -1.55
N GLY A 10 -9.25 11.20 -2.32
CA GLY A 10 -9.11 12.55 -1.81
C GLY A 10 -10.23 12.93 -0.84
N LEU A 11 -11.48 12.62 -1.17
CA LEU A 11 -12.64 12.87 -0.31
C LEU A 11 -12.54 12.09 1.01
N ILE A 12 -12.24 10.80 0.96
CA ILE A 12 -12.09 9.97 2.16
C ILE A 12 -10.97 10.51 3.07
N ARG A 13 -9.84 10.92 2.49
CA ARG A 13 -8.73 11.52 3.25
C ARG A 13 -9.08 12.85 3.89
N SER A 14 -9.92 13.66 3.26
CA SER A 14 -10.36 14.94 3.82
C SER A 14 -11.42 14.77 4.91
N LEU A 15 -12.20 13.69 4.86
CA LEU A 15 -13.30 13.41 5.79
C LEU A 15 -12.89 12.53 6.97
N THR A 16 -11.70 11.93 6.95
CA THR A 16 -11.24 10.97 7.95
C THR A 16 -9.80 11.24 8.35
N ASP A 17 -9.46 10.91 9.60
CA ASP A 17 -8.05 10.87 10.06
C ASP A 17 -7.33 9.58 9.67
N ALA A 18 -7.82 8.87 8.66
CA ALA A 18 -7.25 7.60 8.24
C ALA A 18 -5.83 7.78 7.69
N LEU A 19 -4.88 6.97 8.17
CA LEU A 19 -3.54 6.93 7.60
C LEU A 19 -3.59 6.25 6.24
N LEU A 20 -3.33 7.01 5.17
CA LEU A 20 -3.18 6.42 3.85
C LEU A 20 -1.91 5.57 3.79
N ILE A 21 -2.09 4.33 3.32
CA ILE A 21 -1.02 3.40 2.99
C ILE A 21 -1.11 3.14 1.48
N GLY A 22 -0.13 3.61 0.70
CA GLY A 22 -0.08 3.37 -0.75
C GLY A 22 0.47 4.53 -1.57
N PRO A 23 0.59 4.37 -2.91
CA PRO A 23 -0.06 3.35 -3.74
C PRO A 23 0.55 1.94 -3.63
N LEU A 24 -0.32 0.91 -3.60
CA LEU A 24 0.09 -0.49 -3.57
C LEU A 24 0.13 -1.04 -5.00
N LEU A 25 1.31 -1.51 -5.40
CA LEU A 25 1.51 -2.17 -6.68
C LEU A 25 1.09 -3.65 -6.60
N SER A 26 0.41 -4.12 -7.64
CA SER A 26 0.01 -5.53 -7.82
C SER A 26 0.57 -6.08 -9.14
N GLY A 27 0.70 -7.41 -9.24
CA GLY A 27 1.19 -8.09 -10.44
C GLY A 27 2.72 -8.22 -10.54
N LEU A 28 3.48 -7.71 -9.57
CA LEU A 28 4.93 -7.88 -9.52
C LEU A 28 5.32 -9.33 -9.17
N ARG A 29 6.45 -9.79 -9.72
CA ARG A 29 7.03 -11.12 -9.40
C ARG A 29 7.41 -11.26 -7.92
N LYS A 30 7.84 -10.16 -7.30
CA LYS A 30 8.14 -10.05 -5.86
C LYS A 30 7.44 -8.79 -5.32
N PRO A 31 6.92 -8.79 -4.08
CA PRO A 31 6.29 -7.61 -3.49
C PRO A 31 7.24 -6.41 -3.44
N ALA A 32 6.81 -5.28 -3.98
CA ALA A 32 7.48 -4.00 -3.90
C ALA A 32 6.45 -2.88 -4.10
N HIS A 33 6.59 -1.79 -3.36
CA HIS A 33 5.63 -0.68 -3.38
C HIS A 33 6.35 0.66 -3.41
N ILE A 34 5.74 1.65 -4.06
CA ILE A 34 6.29 3.00 -4.18
C ILE A 34 5.75 3.87 -3.06
N VAL A 35 6.63 4.64 -2.43
CA VAL A 35 6.26 5.67 -1.46
C VAL A 35 6.59 7.06 -2.02
N ILE A 36 5.85 8.07 -1.56
CA ILE A 36 6.11 9.47 -1.89
C ILE A 36 7.11 10.09 -0.91
N PRO A 37 7.87 11.12 -1.30
CA PRO A 37 8.88 11.74 -0.42
C PRO A 37 8.34 12.31 0.90
N SER A 38 7.06 12.68 0.93
CA SER A 38 6.40 13.22 2.13
C SER A 38 5.93 12.17 3.13
N VAL A 39 6.18 10.88 2.88
CA VAL A 39 5.78 9.82 3.82
C VAL A 39 6.58 9.95 5.13
N THR A 40 5.92 9.74 6.26
CA THR A 40 6.58 9.80 7.58
C THR A 40 7.36 8.51 7.87
N SER A 41 8.25 8.53 8.86
CA SER A 41 9.00 7.33 9.29
C SER A 41 8.07 6.16 9.67
N ARG A 42 6.94 6.44 10.33
CA ARG A 42 5.92 5.44 10.64
C ARG A 42 5.25 4.89 9.38
N GLY A 43 5.01 5.75 8.39
CA GLY A 43 4.51 5.34 7.08
C GLY A 43 5.47 4.37 6.38
N ILE A 44 6.78 4.66 6.39
CA ILE A 44 7.80 3.75 5.84
C ILE A 44 7.78 2.41 6.59
N PHE A 45 7.80 2.43 7.93
CA PHE A 45 7.77 1.22 8.74
C PHE A 45 6.54 0.35 8.44
N ASN A 46 5.36 0.95 8.40
CA ASN A 46 4.11 0.24 8.08
C ASN A 46 4.16 -0.36 6.67
N MET A 47 4.71 0.35 5.69
CA MET A 47 4.87 -0.15 4.32
C MET A 47 5.84 -1.34 4.24
N THR A 48 6.95 -1.30 4.98
CA THR A 48 7.88 -2.42 5.06
C THR A 48 7.22 -3.63 5.73
N ALA A 49 6.54 -3.44 6.86
CA ALA A 49 5.82 -4.50 7.55
C ALA A 49 4.76 -5.15 6.65
N PHE A 50 3.98 -4.35 5.93
CA PHE A 50 3.00 -4.82 4.95
C PHE A 50 3.66 -5.65 3.83
N THR A 51 4.79 -5.17 3.29
CA THR A 51 5.52 -5.87 2.22
C THR A 51 6.00 -7.25 2.69
N VAL A 52 6.51 -7.35 3.92
CA VAL A 52 6.93 -8.62 4.52
C VAL A 52 5.75 -9.57 4.71
N ALA A 53 4.61 -9.08 5.19
CA ALA A 53 3.39 -9.87 5.31
C ALA A 53 2.92 -10.40 3.94
N GLU A 54 3.02 -9.60 2.88
CA GLU A 54 2.71 -10.04 1.52
C GLU A 54 3.67 -11.15 1.04
N ILE A 55 4.97 -11.01 1.33
CA ILE A 55 5.96 -12.07 1.02
C ILE A 55 5.59 -13.38 1.70
N HIS A 56 5.24 -13.34 2.98
CA HIS A 56 4.85 -14.53 3.74
C HIS A 56 3.61 -15.20 3.14
N ARG A 57 2.54 -14.42 2.92
CA ARG A 57 1.29 -14.91 2.30
C ARG A 57 1.51 -15.51 0.91
N ARG A 58 2.43 -14.95 0.11
CA ARG A 58 2.76 -15.50 -1.22
C ARG A 58 3.58 -16.78 -1.17
N LYS A 59 4.36 -17.02 -0.10
CA LYS A 59 5.07 -18.30 0.09
C LYS A 59 4.09 -19.40 0.44
N GLU A 60 3.19 -19.15 1.40
CA GLU A 60 2.12 -20.10 1.77
C GLU A 60 1.29 -20.55 0.56
N HIS A 61 0.94 -19.62 -0.33
CA HIS A 61 0.20 -19.92 -1.57
C HIS A 61 0.97 -20.70 -2.64
N LYS A 62 2.30 -20.79 -2.57
CA LYS A 62 3.12 -21.55 -3.51
C LYS A 62 3.49 -22.93 -3.00
N ASP A 63 3.39 -23.13 -1.69
CA ASP A 63 3.80 -24.36 -1.00
C ASP A 63 2.60 -25.31 -0.72
N GLY A 64 1.38 -24.93 -1.13
CA GLY A 64 0.17 -25.77 -1.12
C GLY A 64 -0.39 -25.98 -2.52
#